data_AF-A0A7Y1YRB7-F1
#
_entry.id   AF-A0A7Y1YRB7-F1
#
_cell.length_a   1.000
_cell.length_b   1.000
_cell.length_c   1.000
_cell.angle_alpha   90.00
_cell.angle_beta   90.00
_cell.angle_gamma   90.00
#
_symmetry.space_group_name_H-M   'P 1'
#
loop_
_entity.id
_entity.type
_entity.pdbx_description
1 polymer ?
#
loop_
_entity_poly.entity_id
_entity_poly.type
_entity_poly.pdbx_seq_one_letter_code
_entity_poly.pdbx_strand_id
1 'polypeptide(L)'
;MKNLGPVLTCTLIMPLFLAFTSPLPVHFDKAEHDFGIIAQGIPQKAVFILKNTSDQPLILKRVKGSCGCTATSHTQEPIVPGASTEIEATYNAKSIGSFTKTISVHTNLQDEPFVLTIKGTVKPAE
;
A
#
# COMPACT_ATOMS: atom_id res chain seq x y z
N MET A 1 -17.80 -28.28 61.27
CA MET A 1 -17.67 -29.09 60.04
C MET A 1 -18.68 -28.57 59.02
N LYS A 2 -18.20 -28.08 57.86
CA LYS A 2 -18.85 -28.14 56.53
C LYS A 2 -20.19 -27.37 56.42
N ASN A 3 -20.35 -26.26 55.69
CA ASN A 3 -20.05 -26.11 54.27
C ASN A 3 -20.01 -24.63 53.85
N LEU A 4 -19.12 -24.42 52.89
CA LEU A 4 -18.70 -23.17 52.28
C LEU A 4 -19.49 -22.96 50.96
N GLY A 5 -19.93 -21.71 50.75
CA GLY A 5 -20.04 -21.13 49.40
C GLY A 5 -21.43 -20.66 48.97
N PRO A 6 -21.56 -19.37 48.62
CA PRO A 6 -22.27 -18.97 47.43
C PRO A 6 -21.25 -18.63 46.34
N VAL A 7 -21.47 -19.22 45.17
CA VAL A 7 -20.66 -19.10 43.97
C VAL A 7 -20.68 -17.64 43.51
N LEU A 8 -19.54 -16.95 43.62
CA LEU A 8 -19.32 -15.64 43.05
C LEU A 8 -19.09 -15.80 41.54
N THR A 9 -20.17 -15.91 40.76
CA THR A 9 -20.08 -15.84 39.30
C THR A 9 -19.84 -14.40 38.88
N CYS A 10 -18.58 -14.00 38.88
CA CYS A 10 -18.12 -12.78 38.24
C CYS A 10 -18.16 -13.03 36.72
N THR A 11 -19.33 -12.87 36.10
CA THR A 11 -19.45 -12.86 34.64
C THR A 11 -18.76 -11.59 34.15
N LEU A 12 -17.51 -11.77 33.77
CA LEU A 12 -16.65 -10.81 33.11
C LEU A 12 -17.29 -10.52 31.74
N ILE A 13 -18.16 -9.52 31.68
CA ILE A 13 -18.68 -8.99 30.42
C ILE A 13 -17.51 -8.25 29.78
N MET A 14 -16.71 -9.00 29.02
CA MET A 14 -15.65 -8.45 28.19
C MET A 14 -16.31 -7.51 27.18
N PRO A 15 -16.02 -6.20 27.19
CA PRO A 15 -16.60 -5.29 26.23
C PRO A 15 -16.07 -5.69 24.86
N LEU A 16 -16.98 -6.11 23.98
CA LEU A 16 -16.69 -6.28 22.56
C LEU A 16 -16.38 -4.89 22.01
N PHE A 17 -15.10 -4.51 22.05
CA PHE A 17 -14.58 -3.35 21.34
C PHE A 17 -14.78 -3.63 19.85
N LEU A 18 -15.93 -3.18 19.32
CA LEU A 18 -16.10 -3.01 17.89
C LEU A 18 -15.12 -1.89 17.49
N ALA A 19 -13.93 -2.29 17.05
CA ALA A 19 -13.03 -1.38 16.38
C ALA A 19 -13.74 -0.89 15.13
N PHE A 20 -14.28 0.34 15.18
CA PHE A 20 -14.74 1.04 14.00
C PHE A 20 -13.52 1.34 13.13
N THR A 21 -13.15 0.38 12.28
CA THR A 21 -12.23 0.64 11.17
C THR A 21 -13.04 1.36 10.10
N SER A 22 -12.82 2.67 9.96
CA SER A 22 -13.35 3.40 8.81
C SER A 22 -12.80 2.76 7.54
N PRO A 23 -13.63 2.30 6.60
CA PRO A 23 -13.13 1.72 5.36
C PRO A 23 -12.31 2.78 4.61
N LEU A 24 -11.10 2.43 4.19
CA LEU A 24 -10.26 3.32 3.40
C LEU A 24 -11.00 3.69 2.10
N PRO A 25 -10.86 4.94 1.63
CA PRO A 25 -11.58 5.40 0.43
C PRO A 25 -11.05 4.77 -0.86
N VAL A 26 -9.97 3.98 -0.78
CA VAL A 26 -9.38 3.24 -1.89
C VAL A 26 -8.88 1.87 -1.45
N HIS A 27 -8.69 0.97 -2.41
CA HIS A 27 -8.11 -0.36 -2.19
C HIS A 27 -7.02 -0.66 -3.23
N PHE A 28 -5.88 -1.19 -2.80
CA PHE A 28 -4.79 -1.65 -3.68
C PHE A 28 -4.75 -3.18 -3.73
N ASP A 29 -4.44 -3.76 -4.89
CA ASP A 29 -4.19 -5.21 -5.02
C ASP A 29 -3.01 -5.67 -4.14
N LYS A 30 -2.01 -4.81 -4.02
CA LYS A 30 -0.84 -4.98 -3.15
C LYS A 30 -0.26 -3.63 -2.77
N ALA A 31 0.38 -3.57 -1.61
CA ALA A 31 1.15 -2.40 -1.17
C ALA A 31 2.66 -2.55 -1.43
N GLU A 32 3.12 -3.74 -1.79
CA GLU A 32 4.54 -4.04 -1.97
C GLU A 32 4.77 -4.92 -3.21
N HIS A 33 5.86 -4.66 -3.93
CA HIS A 33 6.38 -5.53 -4.98
C HIS A 33 7.86 -5.82 -4.75
N ASP A 34 8.22 -7.11 -4.70
CA ASP A 34 9.61 -7.55 -4.63
C ASP A 34 10.06 -8.01 -6.02
N PHE A 35 11.06 -7.32 -6.57
CA PHE A 35 11.67 -7.68 -7.84
C PHE A 35 12.64 -8.88 -7.73
N GLY A 36 12.95 -9.34 -6.51
CA GLY A 36 13.96 -10.34 -6.28
C GLY A 36 15.35 -9.83 -6.68
N ILE A 37 16.06 -10.58 -7.52
CA ILE A 37 17.38 -10.21 -8.01
C ILE A 37 17.24 -9.60 -9.41
N ILE A 38 17.79 -8.41 -9.60
CA ILE A 38 17.75 -7.68 -10.88
C ILE A 38 19.15 -7.23 -11.30
N ALA A 39 19.35 -7.08 -12.61
CA ALA A 39 20.61 -6.59 -13.17
C ALA A 39 20.70 -5.05 -13.10
N GLN A 40 21.89 -4.54 -12.81
CA GLN A 40 22.18 -3.10 -12.80
C GLN A 40 21.95 -2.49 -14.18
N GLY A 41 21.35 -1.30 -14.23
CA GLY A 41 21.10 -0.58 -15.49
C GLY A 41 19.97 -1.13 -16.36
N ILE A 42 19.34 -2.27 -15.99
CA ILE A 42 18.18 -2.81 -16.70
C ILE A 42 16.90 -2.36 -15.97
N PRO A 43 16.04 -1.54 -16.59
CA PRO A 43 14.79 -1.08 -15.98
C PRO A 43 13.84 -2.24 -15.66
N GLN A 44 13.19 -2.19 -14.49
CA GLN A 44 12.19 -3.17 -14.05
C GLN A 44 10.88 -2.46 -13.71
N LYS A 45 9.75 -3.06 -14.09
CA LYS A 45 8.42 -2.46 -13.94
C LYS A 45 7.58 -3.22 -12.92
N ALA A 46 7.02 -2.48 -11.97
CA ALA A 46 5.96 -2.95 -11.07
C ALA A 46 4.64 -2.25 -11.43
N VAL A 47 3.54 -2.99 -11.39
CA VAL A 47 2.18 -2.46 -11.61
C VAL A 47 1.36 -2.69 -10.34
N PHE A 48 0.71 -1.64 -9.87
CA PHE A 48 -0.22 -1.66 -8.73
C PHE A 48 -1.62 -1.30 -9.24
N ILE A 49 -2.61 -2.11 -8.89
CA ILE A 49 -4.01 -1.87 -9.24
C ILE A 49 -4.67 -1.13 -8.08
N LEU A 50 -5.16 0.06 -8.36
CA LEU A 50 -5.88 0.91 -7.42
C LEU A 50 -7.36 0.92 -7.78
N LYS A 51 -8.21 0.50 -6.84
CA LYS A 51 -9.67 0.57 -6.93
C LYS A 51 -10.20 1.73 -6.10
N ASN A 52 -11.08 2.53 -6.68
CA ASN A 52 -11.84 3.52 -5.95
C ASN A 52 -12.99 2.84 -5.19
N THR A 53 -12.93 2.85 -3.86
CA THR A 53 -13.97 2.28 -2.97
C THR A 53 -14.80 3.37 -2.28
N SER A 54 -14.57 4.63 -2.61
CA SER A 54 -15.36 5.76 -2.14
C SER A 54 -16.62 5.96 -2.97
N ASP A 55 -17.46 6.89 -2.54
CA ASP A 55 -18.68 7.36 -3.20
C ASP A 55 -18.45 8.57 -4.11
N GLN A 56 -17.20 9.03 -4.27
CA GLN A 56 -16.84 10.18 -5.10
C GLN A 56 -15.77 9.81 -6.14
N PRO A 57 -15.63 10.56 -7.25
CA PRO A 57 -14.52 10.37 -8.18
C PRO A 57 -13.16 10.57 -7.49
N LEU A 58 -12.28 9.59 -7.67
CA LEU A 58 -10.90 9.61 -7.18
C LEU A 58 -9.99 10.27 -8.22
N ILE A 59 -9.21 11.26 -7.77
CA ILE A 59 -8.22 11.96 -8.59
C ILE A 59 -6.83 11.72 -8.00
N LEU A 60 -5.92 11.22 -8.84
CA LEU A 60 -4.51 11.07 -8.48
C LEU A 60 -3.80 12.42 -8.70
N LYS A 61 -3.62 13.19 -7.63
CA LYS A 61 -2.98 14.52 -7.70
C LYS A 61 -1.51 14.45 -8.05
N ARG A 62 -0.82 13.43 -7.51
CA ARG A 62 0.62 13.23 -7.69
C ARG A 62 1.01 11.81 -7.33
N VAL A 63 1.78 11.15 -8.19
CA VAL A 63 2.43 9.87 -7.90
C VAL A 63 3.94 10.06 -7.99
N LYS A 64 4.65 9.93 -6.86
CA LYS A 64 6.07 10.26 -6.77
C LYS A 64 6.88 9.14 -6.14
N GLY A 65 7.91 8.68 -6.83
CA GLY A 65 8.92 7.77 -6.27
C GLY A 65 9.90 8.48 -5.33
N SER A 66 10.52 7.74 -4.41
CA SER A 66 11.45 8.29 -3.41
C SER A 66 12.79 8.76 -4.00
N CYS A 67 13.14 8.37 -5.22
CA CYS A 67 14.34 8.80 -5.94
C CYS A 67 14.04 9.06 -7.42
N GLY A 68 14.89 9.86 -8.07
CA GLY A 68 14.86 10.03 -9.53
C GLY A 68 15.20 8.76 -10.33
N CYS A 69 15.53 7.65 -9.65
CA CYS A 69 15.66 6.32 -10.24
C CYS A 69 14.33 5.56 -10.40
N THR A 70 13.23 6.10 -9.88
CA THR A 70 11.89 5.49 -9.99
C THR A 70 10.99 6.41 -10.80
N ALA A 71 10.71 6.03 -12.05
CA ALA A 71 9.73 6.71 -12.88
C ALA A 71 8.33 6.16 -12.60
N THR A 72 7.31 7.01 -12.65
CA THR A 72 5.92 6.63 -12.36
C THR A 72 4.99 7.02 -13.51
N SER A 73 4.02 6.16 -13.80
CA SER A 73 2.94 6.42 -14.77
C SER A 73 1.58 6.13 -14.13
N HIS A 74 0.60 6.99 -14.40
CA HIS A 74 -0.76 6.88 -13.88
C HIS A 74 -1.72 7.66 -14.78
N THR A 75 -3.02 7.35 -14.68
CA THR A 75 -4.06 8.14 -15.36
C THR A 75 -4.20 9.54 -14.73
N GLN A 76 -4.46 10.55 -15.56
CA GLN A 76 -4.86 11.88 -15.12
C GLN A 76 -6.38 12.05 -15.07
N GLU A 77 -7.12 11.07 -15.57
CA GLU A 77 -8.57 11.09 -15.58
C GLU A 77 -9.14 10.71 -14.20
N PRO A 78 -10.29 11.29 -13.80
CA PRO A 78 -10.98 10.87 -12.59
C PRO A 78 -11.41 9.40 -12.66
N ILE A 79 -11.14 8.65 -11.61
CA ILE A 79 -11.53 7.24 -11.47
C ILE A 79 -12.87 7.20 -10.74
N VAL A 80 -13.93 6.83 -11.45
CA VAL A 80 -15.29 6.77 -10.88
C VAL A 80 -15.42 5.73 -9.76
N PRO A 81 -16.40 5.86 -8.85
CA PRO A 81 -16.67 4.87 -7.81
C PRO A 81 -16.74 3.43 -8.35
N GLY A 82 -16.05 2.51 -7.69
CA GLY A 82 -16.01 1.09 -8.05
C GLY A 82 -15.05 0.72 -9.18
N ALA A 83 -14.54 1.69 -9.94
CA ALA A 83 -13.58 1.45 -11.03
C ALA A 83 -12.14 1.27 -10.50
N SER A 84 -11.30 0.68 -11.35
CA SER A 84 -9.88 0.45 -11.07
C SER A 84 -8.99 1.13 -12.11
N THR A 85 -7.78 1.49 -11.70
CA THR A 85 -6.71 2.00 -12.55
C THR A 85 -5.38 1.33 -12.20
N GLU A 86 -4.44 1.41 -13.13
CA GLU A 86 -3.05 1.02 -12.92
C GLU A 86 -2.20 2.21 -12.48
N ILE A 87 -1.25 1.93 -11.58
CA ILE A 87 -0.11 2.77 -11.25
C ILE A 87 1.15 1.96 -11.57
N GLU A 88 1.92 2.43 -12.55
CA GLU A 88 3.18 1.80 -12.92
C GLU A 88 4.36 2.50 -12.24
N ALA A 89 5.29 1.72 -11.70
CA ALA A 89 6.57 2.18 -11.19
C ALA A 89 7.70 1.46 -11.94
N THR A 90 8.55 2.22 -12.63
CA THR A 90 9.74 1.69 -13.31
C THR A 90 10.99 2.07 -12.53
N TYR A 91 11.71 1.07 -12.04
CA TYR A 91 12.97 1.25 -11.31
C TYR A 91 14.16 0.96 -12.21
N ASN A 92 15.07 1.92 -12.32
CA ASN A 92 16.37 1.73 -12.96
C ASN A 92 17.49 1.85 -11.92
N ALA A 93 18.09 0.71 -11.59
CA ALA A 93 19.10 0.59 -10.56
C ALA A 93 20.45 1.21 -10.97
N LYS A 94 20.87 2.25 -10.24
CA LYS A 94 22.20 2.87 -10.42
C LYS A 94 23.30 2.20 -9.61
N SER A 95 22.97 1.53 -8.52
CA SER A 95 23.92 0.96 -7.56
C SER A 95 23.59 -0.50 -7.28
N ILE A 96 24.62 -1.30 -7.06
CA ILE A 96 24.53 -2.72 -6.66
C ILE A 96 24.13 -2.82 -5.18
N GLY A 97 23.43 -3.89 -4.81
CA GLY A 97 23.03 -4.19 -3.43
C GLY A 97 21.52 -4.17 -3.22
N SER A 98 21.09 -4.39 -1.97
CA SER A 98 19.67 -4.38 -1.60
C SER A 98 19.09 -2.98 -1.70
N PHE A 99 17.83 -2.88 -2.14
CA PHE A 99 17.09 -1.62 -2.16
C PHE A 99 15.67 -1.80 -1.65
N THR A 100 15.18 -0.74 -1.04
CA THR A 100 13.76 -0.51 -0.75
C THR A 100 13.45 0.92 -1.18
N LYS A 101 12.46 1.11 -2.05
CA LYS A 101 11.99 2.43 -2.50
C LYS A 101 10.50 2.52 -2.28
N THR A 102 10.05 3.74 -2.02
CA THR A 102 8.64 4.04 -1.81
C THR A 102 8.09 4.85 -2.98
N ILE A 103 6.81 4.66 -3.25
CA ILE A 103 6.00 5.46 -4.18
C ILE A 103 4.85 6.04 -3.37
N SER A 104 4.81 7.38 -3.28
CA SER A 104 3.74 8.12 -2.61
C SER A 104 2.66 8.51 -3.61
N VAL A 105 1.42 8.14 -3.33
CA VAL A 105 0.22 8.41 -4.15
C VAL A 105 -0.66 9.41 -3.40
N HIS A 106 -0.66 10.67 -3.85
CA HIS A 106 -1.51 11.72 -3.31
C HIS A 106 -2.84 11.78 -4.06
N THR A 107 -3.93 11.97 -3.32
CA THR A 107 -5.28 11.98 -3.88
C THR A 107 -6.10 13.18 -3.42
N ASN A 108 -7.33 13.32 -3.93
CA ASN A 108 -8.32 14.27 -3.43
C ASN A 108 -9.10 13.78 -2.20
N LEU A 109 -9.02 12.50 -1.84
CA LEU A 109 -9.87 11.90 -0.80
C LEU A 109 -9.30 12.04 0.62
N GLN A 110 -7.99 12.25 0.75
CA GLN A 110 -7.31 12.46 2.04
C GLN A 110 -6.00 13.22 1.84
N ASP A 111 -5.49 13.81 2.92
CA ASP A 111 -4.22 14.57 2.91
C ASP A 111 -2.98 13.66 2.94
N GLU A 112 -3.03 12.57 3.72
CA GLU A 112 -1.93 11.62 3.84
C GLU A 112 -1.80 10.80 2.54
N PRO A 113 -0.62 10.72 1.91
CA PRO A 113 -0.41 9.87 0.74
C PRO A 113 -0.53 8.39 1.08
N PHE A 114 -1.06 7.61 0.13
CA PHE A 114 -0.88 6.16 0.16
C PHE A 114 0.57 5.83 -0.20
N VAL A 115 1.18 4.90 0.52
CA VAL A 115 2.57 4.50 0.32
C VAL A 115 2.62 3.08 -0.23
N LEU A 116 3.24 2.94 -1.40
CA LEU A 116 3.57 1.67 -2.02
C LEU A 116 5.08 1.44 -1.94
N THR A 117 5.50 0.18 -1.88
CA THR A 117 6.91 -0.21 -1.73
C THR A 117 7.35 -1.06 -2.91
N ILE A 118 8.54 -0.79 -3.43
CA ILE A 118 9.27 -1.71 -4.30
C ILE A 118 10.59 -2.09 -3.61
N LYS A 119 10.98 -3.36 -3.69
CA LYS A 119 12.22 -3.84 -3.10
C LYS A 119 12.90 -4.88 -3.97
N GLY A 120 14.14 -5.21 -3.62
CA GLY A 120 14.91 -6.27 -4.27
C GLY A 120 16.40 -6.14 -3.99
N THR A 121 17.20 -6.85 -4.79
CA THR A 121 18.66 -6.82 -4.76
C THR A 121 19.21 -6.66 -6.17
N VAL A 122 20.10 -5.69 -6.36
CA VAL A 122 20.75 -5.42 -7.64
C VAL A 122 22.08 -6.16 -7.69
N LYS A 123 22.35 -6.84 -8.81
CA LYS A 123 23.65 -7.44 -9.14
C LYS A 123 24.24 -6.77 -10.40
N PRO A 124 25.56 -6.89 -10.65
CA PRO A 124 26.13 -6.51 -11.93
C PRO A 124 25.34 -7.13 -13.09
N ALA A 125 25.17 -6.38 -14.19
CA ALA A 125 24.71 -6.98 -15.43
C ALA A 125 25.79 -7.96 -15.92
N GLU A 126 25.38 -9.18 -16.27
CA GLU A 126 26.24 -10.12 -17.01
C GLU A 126 26.33 -9.73 -18.49
#